data_AF-A0A3M1KNT4-F1
#
_entry.id   AF-A0A3M1KNT4-F1
#
_cell.length_a   1.000
_cell.length_b   1.000
_cell.length_c   1.000
_cell.angle_alpha   90.00
_cell.angle_beta   90.00
_cell.angle_gamma   90.00
#
_symmetry.space_group_name_H-M   'P 1'
#
loop_
_entity.id
_entity.type
_entity.pdbx_description
1 polymer ?
#
loop_
_entity_poly.entity_id
_entity_poly.type
_entity_poly.pdbx_seq_one_letter_code
_entity_poly.pdbx_strand_id
1 'polypeptide(L)'
;MSAHDQEEDQTLSEVQRIQMLEKSMSLNRIILLFLAILAIVSLSVSITWVLLSATGEDPTPRLQEQISALQEENAALKADLAALKDQIEPVSSELAKLRGLVQNSSAPAFQALLIEQEKSIQEFLKALKTGMYDLARMVPGSRTWLDIYGQQMDNALRQSIGRMRQLQRLKTGEETLPLN
;
A
#
# COMPACT_ATOMS: atom_id res chain seq x y z
N MET A 1 83.53 53.59 61.22
CA MET A 1 82.58 52.97 62.17
C MET A 1 81.37 53.88 62.18
N SER A 2 80.29 53.43 61.54
CA SER A 2 79.06 54.21 61.29
C SER A 2 78.13 54.18 62.50
N ALA A 3 77.48 55.30 62.80
CA ALA A 3 76.18 55.36 63.47
C ALA A 3 75.55 56.76 63.32
N HIS A 4 74.24 56.76 62.99
CA HIS A 4 73.18 57.75 63.31
C HIS A 4 73.32 59.19 62.78
N ASP A 5 72.28 59.92 62.36
CA ASP A 5 70.83 59.72 62.29
C ASP A 5 70.18 60.88 61.49
N GLN A 6 68.86 60.81 61.27
CA GLN A 6 67.90 61.84 60.78
C GLN A 6 67.58 61.76 59.27
N GLU A 7 66.49 61.12 58.84
CA GLU A 7 65.05 61.48 58.94
C GLU A 7 64.67 62.72 58.13
N GLU A 8 64.15 62.50 56.91
CA GLU A 8 63.15 63.39 56.30
C GLU A 8 61.96 62.58 55.79
N ASP A 9 60.89 62.76 56.53
CA ASP A 9 59.46 62.64 56.22
C ASP A 9 59.07 62.80 54.73
N GLN A 10 58.50 61.74 54.16
CA GLN A 10 57.42 61.87 53.16
C GLN A 10 56.26 60.98 53.58
N THR A 11 55.67 61.36 54.71
CA THR A 11 54.34 60.91 55.13
C THR A 11 53.30 61.35 54.09
N LEU A 12 52.76 60.37 53.36
CA LEU A 12 51.54 60.52 52.57
C LEU A 12 50.45 61.15 53.45
N SER A 13 49.98 62.35 53.06
CA SER A 13 48.96 63.15 53.75
C SER A 13 47.74 62.30 54.16
N GLU A 14 47.32 62.43 55.42
CA GLU A 14 46.19 61.70 56.02
C GLU A 14 44.89 61.80 55.20
N VAL A 15 44.72 62.86 54.42
CA VAL A 15 43.58 63.08 53.52
C VAL A 15 43.58 62.09 52.32
N GLN A 16 44.75 61.74 51.78
CA GLN A 16 44.86 60.72 50.72
C GLN A 16 44.58 59.30 51.26
N ARG A 17 44.89 59.03 52.53
CA ARG A 17 44.56 57.75 53.18
C ARG A 17 43.05 57.61 53.37
N ILE A 18 42.36 58.66 53.80
CA ILE A 18 40.89 58.65 53.97
C ILE A 18 40.19 58.44 52.61
N GLN A 19 40.65 59.09 51.54
CA GLN A 19 40.09 58.87 50.19
C GLN A 19 40.39 57.46 49.62
N MET A 20 41.56 56.86 49.90
CA MET A 20 41.85 55.47 49.53
C MET A 20 41.02 54.46 50.33
N LEU A 21 40.77 54.73 51.62
CA LEU A 21 39.91 53.91 52.46
C LEU A 21 38.44 54.01 52.04
N GLU A 22 37.95 55.19 51.64
CA GLU A 22 36.59 55.38 51.12
C GLU A 22 36.37 54.69 49.76
N LYS A 23 37.35 54.77 48.85
CA LYS A 23 37.33 54.10 47.55
C LYS A 23 37.44 52.57 47.68
N SER A 24 38.24 52.07 48.62
CA SER A 24 38.35 50.62 48.87
C SER A 24 37.13 50.04 49.60
N MET A 25 36.52 50.78 50.53
CA MET A 25 35.26 50.36 51.17
C MET A 25 34.07 50.33 50.20
N SER A 26 33.96 51.32 49.29
CA SER A 26 32.91 51.34 48.27
C SER A 26 33.09 50.22 47.23
N LEU A 27 34.32 49.91 46.82
CA LEU A 27 34.62 48.76 45.96
C LEU A 27 34.24 47.42 46.62
N ASN A 28 34.56 47.24 47.91
CA ASN A 28 34.21 46.01 48.61
C ASN A 28 32.69 45.81 48.72
N ARG A 29 31.94 46.90 48.92
CA ARG A 29 30.47 46.88 48.93
C ARG A 29 29.87 46.54 47.56
N ILE A 30 30.47 47.02 46.47
CA ILE A 30 30.06 46.70 45.09
C ILE A 30 30.33 45.23 44.76
N ILE A 31 31.50 44.71 45.15
CA ILE A 31 31.85 43.29 44.95
C ILE A 31 30.89 42.40 45.74
N LEU A 32 30.58 42.76 47.00
CA LEU A 32 29.60 42.03 47.81
C LEU A 32 28.18 42.06 47.20
N LEU A 33 27.75 43.19 46.64
CA LEU A 33 26.46 43.28 45.94
C LEU A 33 26.43 42.39 44.69
N PHE A 34 27.50 42.39 43.91
CA PHE A 34 27.61 41.53 42.73
C PHE A 34 27.57 40.04 43.10
N LEU A 35 28.28 39.66 44.16
CA LEU A 35 28.29 38.28 44.66
C LEU A 35 26.93 37.86 45.23
N ALA A 36 26.22 38.76 45.90
CA ALA A 36 24.86 38.52 46.37
C ALA A 36 23.88 38.32 45.20
N ILE A 37 23.99 39.11 44.13
CA ILE A 37 23.16 38.95 42.93
C ILE A 37 23.44 37.60 42.26
N LEU A 38 24.72 37.21 42.11
CA LEU A 38 25.07 35.90 41.58
C LEU A 38 24.54 34.74 42.44
N ALA A 39 24.59 34.89 43.77
CA ALA A 39 24.04 33.91 44.69
C ALA A 39 22.51 33.77 44.52
N ILE A 40 21.78 34.89 44.37
CA ILE A 40 20.33 34.87 44.16
C ILE A 40 19.98 34.23 42.81
N VAL A 41 20.70 34.58 41.74
CA VAL A 41 20.46 34.03 40.39
C VAL A 41 20.75 32.52 40.38
N SER A 42 21.87 32.09 40.94
CA SER A 42 22.22 30.66 41.02
C SER A 42 21.23 29.86 41.87
N LEU A 43 20.74 30.43 42.97
CA LEU A 43 19.70 29.81 43.80
C LEU A 43 18.38 29.68 43.03
N SER A 44 17.97 30.71 42.30
CA SER A 44 16.74 30.71 41.49
C SER A 44 16.77 29.62 40.40
N VAL A 45 17.89 29.50 39.69
CA VAL A 45 18.10 28.44 38.69
C VAL A 45 18.09 27.06 39.34
N SER A 46 18.74 26.91 40.50
CA SER A 46 18.80 25.64 41.23
C SER A 46 17.41 25.20 41.71
N ILE A 47 16.61 26.12 42.25
CA ILE A 47 15.22 25.85 42.68
C ILE A 47 14.35 25.46 41.48
N THR A 48 14.49 26.17 40.36
CA THR A 48 13.75 25.87 39.13
C THR A 48 14.08 24.47 38.60
N TRP A 49 15.36 24.08 38.64
CA TRP A 49 15.82 22.75 38.25
C TRP A 49 15.32 21.65 39.19
N VAL A 50 15.30 21.91 40.51
CA VAL A 50 14.76 20.98 41.51
C VAL A 50 13.24 20.82 41.37
N LEU A 51 12.49 21.87 41.08
CA LEU A 51 11.05 21.80 40.85
C LEU A 51 10.71 20.96 39.61
N LEU A 52 11.44 21.16 38.51
CA LEU A 52 11.22 20.42 37.26
C LEU A 52 11.57 18.92 37.42
N SER A 53 12.61 18.60 38.17
CA SER A 53 12.98 17.21 38.47
C SER A 53 12.07 16.55 39.51
N ALA A 54 11.55 17.31 40.48
CA ALA A 54 10.63 16.79 41.51
C ALA A 54 9.23 16.47 40.96
N THR A 55 8.82 17.07 39.84
CA THR A 55 7.57 16.73 39.16
C THR A 55 7.58 15.36 38.47
N GLY A 56 8.73 14.66 38.42
CA GLY A 56 8.82 13.22 38.12
C GLY A 56 8.38 12.79 36.72
N GLU A 57 7.90 13.72 35.90
CA GLU A 57 7.46 13.46 34.53
C GLU A 57 8.58 13.91 33.60
N ASP A 58 9.65 13.12 33.55
CA ASP A 58 10.54 13.14 32.40
C ASP A 58 9.67 12.76 31.18
N PRO A 59 9.39 13.68 30.24
CA PRO A 59 8.59 13.34 29.06
C PRO A 59 9.37 12.42 28.10
N THR A 60 10.68 12.32 28.29
CA THR A 60 11.64 11.58 27.48
C THR A 60 11.42 10.06 27.47
N PRO A 61 11.31 9.31 28.59
CA PRO A 61 11.12 7.85 28.56
C PRO A 61 9.82 7.44 27.85
N ARG A 62 8.71 8.14 28.09
CA ARG A 62 7.40 7.81 27.49
C ARG A 62 7.35 8.09 25.99
N LEU A 63 7.98 9.18 25.55
CA LEU A 63 8.17 9.51 24.13
C LEU A 63 9.14 8.52 23.46
N GLN A 64 10.21 8.12 24.14
CA GLN A 64 11.17 7.13 23.65
C GLN A 64 10.48 5.78 23.42
N GLU A 65 9.62 5.35 24.33
CA GLU A 65 8.85 4.11 24.25
C GLU A 65 7.85 4.13 23.09
N GLN A 66 7.13 5.25 22.89
CA GLN A 66 6.25 5.42 21.73
C GLN A 66 6.99 5.45 20.39
N ILE A 67 8.15 6.11 20.32
CA ILE A 67 8.99 6.13 19.12
C ILE A 67 9.49 4.71 18.81
N SER A 68 9.87 3.95 19.84
CA SER A 68 10.33 2.56 19.69
C SER A 68 9.21 1.67 19.17
N ALA A 69 8.00 1.78 19.73
CA ALA A 69 6.82 1.05 19.28
C ALA A 69 6.44 1.40 17.83
N LEU A 70 6.49 2.69 17.45
CA LEU A 70 6.23 3.13 16.08
C LEU A 70 7.30 2.65 15.09
N GLN A 71 8.56 2.53 15.52
CA GLN A 71 9.63 1.96 14.71
C GLN A 71 9.43 0.46 14.48
N GLU A 72 9.01 -0.25 15.52
CA GLU A 72 8.69 -1.68 15.44
C GLU A 72 7.47 -1.93 14.52
N GLU A 73 6.42 -1.13 14.65
CA GLU A 73 5.25 -1.18 13.75
C GLU A 73 5.64 -0.86 12.30
N ASN A 74 6.48 0.15 12.08
CA ASN A 74 6.99 0.45 10.74
C ASN A 74 7.85 -0.68 10.18
N ALA A 75 8.63 -1.36 11.01
CA ALA A 75 9.43 -2.51 10.59
C ALA A 75 8.52 -3.70 10.22
N ALA A 76 7.47 -3.96 11.01
CA ALA A 76 6.47 -4.98 10.73
C ALA A 76 5.71 -4.68 9.43
N LEU A 77 5.21 -3.45 9.25
CA LEU A 77 4.51 -3.04 8.02
C LEU A 77 5.40 -3.14 6.77
N LYS A 78 6.69 -2.81 6.89
CA LYS A 78 7.66 -3.00 5.79
C LYS A 78 7.86 -4.48 5.47
N ALA A 79 7.91 -5.34 6.48
CA ALA A 79 8.02 -6.78 6.29
C ALA A 79 6.76 -7.34 5.61
N ASP A 80 5.57 -6.91 6.03
CA ASP A 80 4.30 -7.30 5.41
C ASP A 80 4.21 -6.83 3.96
N LEU A 81 4.62 -5.61 3.66
CA LEU A 81 4.69 -5.10 2.28
C LEU A 81 5.66 -5.90 1.41
N ALA A 82 6.81 -6.30 1.96
CA ALA A 82 7.75 -7.16 1.24
C ALA A 82 7.14 -8.54 0.97
N ALA A 83 6.50 -9.15 1.99
CA ALA A 83 5.82 -10.43 1.85
C ALA A 83 4.64 -10.39 0.86
N LEU A 84 3.88 -9.30 0.83
CA LEU A 84 2.81 -9.09 -0.15
C LEU A 84 3.37 -8.93 -1.56
N LYS A 85 4.44 -8.15 -1.71
CA LYS A 85 5.11 -7.97 -3.00
C LYS A 85 5.64 -9.30 -3.55
N ASP A 86 6.24 -10.11 -2.68
CA ASP A 86 6.70 -11.46 -3.02
C ASP A 86 5.55 -12.42 -3.40
N GLN A 87 4.33 -12.17 -2.92
CA GLN A 87 3.13 -12.91 -3.32
C GLN A 87 2.50 -12.39 -4.63
N ILE A 88 2.65 -11.10 -4.97
CA ILE A 88 2.09 -10.51 -6.19
C ILE A 88 2.81 -10.99 -7.45
N GLU A 89 4.14 -11.08 -7.40
CA GLU A 89 4.98 -11.59 -8.50
C GLU A 89 4.51 -12.97 -9.03
N PRO A 90 4.41 -14.03 -8.21
CA PRO A 90 4.01 -15.35 -8.67
C PRO A 90 2.54 -15.37 -9.15
N VAL A 91 1.63 -14.66 -8.49
CA VAL A 91 0.22 -14.57 -8.91
C VAL A 91 0.11 -13.88 -10.27
N SER A 92 0.86 -12.80 -10.51
CA SER A 92 0.89 -12.12 -11.80
C SER A 92 1.45 -13.02 -12.91
N SER A 93 2.48 -13.80 -12.61
CA SER A 93 3.07 -14.78 -13.52
C SER A 93 2.07 -15.91 -13.84
N GLU A 94 1.36 -16.42 -12.84
CA GLU A 94 0.35 -17.46 -13.00
C GLU A 94 -0.85 -16.98 -13.83
N LEU A 95 -1.32 -15.76 -13.58
CA LEU A 95 -2.35 -15.13 -14.39
C LEU A 95 -1.91 -14.92 -15.85
N ALA A 96 -0.67 -14.51 -16.08
CA ALA A 96 -0.11 -14.39 -17.43
C ALA A 96 -0.04 -15.74 -18.14
N LYS A 97 0.36 -16.81 -17.44
CA LYS A 97 0.35 -18.19 -17.97
C LYS A 97 -1.06 -18.67 -18.29
N LEU A 98 -2.01 -18.49 -17.37
CA LEU A 98 -3.41 -18.85 -17.60
C LEU A 98 -4.00 -18.10 -18.79
N ARG A 99 -3.73 -16.80 -18.90
CA ARG A 99 -4.16 -15.98 -20.04
C ARG A 99 -3.55 -16.51 -21.35
N GLY A 100 -2.25 -16.82 -21.35
CA GLY A 100 -1.58 -17.43 -22.50
C GLY A 100 -2.19 -18.78 -22.89
N LEU A 101 -2.53 -19.63 -21.92
CA LEU A 101 -3.19 -20.92 -22.16
C LEU A 101 -4.60 -20.75 -22.72
N VAL A 102 -5.37 -19.77 -22.25
CA VAL A 102 -6.71 -19.46 -22.76
C VAL A 102 -6.63 -18.88 -24.19
N GLN A 103 -5.71 -17.95 -24.43
CA GLN A 103 -5.49 -17.35 -25.75
C GLN A 103 -4.98 -18.36 -26.77
N ASN A 104 -4.10 -19.28 -26.35
CA ASN A 104 -3.63 -20.37 -27.18
C ASN A 104 -4.57 -21.59 -27.16
N SER A 105 -5.68 -21.53 -26.41
CA SER A 105 -6.67 -22.60 -26.43
C SER A 105 -7.43 -22.54 -27.75
N SER A 106 -7.57 -23.68 -28.40
CA SER A 106 -8.39 -23.80 -29.60
C SER A 106 -9.89 -23.79 -29.29
N ALA A 107 -10.30 -23.47 -28.06
CA ALA A 107 -11.68 -23.61 -27.60
C ALA A 107 -12.68 -22.70 -28.35
N PRO A 108 -12.39 -21.40 -28.60
CA PRO A 108 -13.27 -20.56 -29.42
C PRO A 108 -13.36 -21.03 -30.87
N ALA A 109 -12.23 -21.38 -31.48
CA ALA A 109 -12.18 -21.88 -32.85
C ALA A 109 -12.95 -23.20 -33.01
N PHE A 110 -12.82 -24.10 -32.04
CA PHE A 110 -13.55 -25.37 -32.03
C PHE A 110 -15.05 -25.15 -31.81
N GLN A 111 -15.45 -24.23 -30.94
CA GLN A 111 -16.86 -23.85 -30.77
C GLN A 111 -17.46 -23.30 -32.07
N ALA A 112 -16.76 -22.40 -32.75
CA ALA A 112 -17.20 -21.85 -34.04
C ALA A 112 -17.37 -22.96 -35.09
N LEU A 113 -16.41 -23.89 -35.18
CA LEU A 113 -16.49 -25.06 -36.06
C LEU A 113 -17.72 -25.92 -35.76
N LEU A 114 -17.98 -26.22 -34.48
CA LEU A 114 -19.14 -27.02 -34.08
C LEU A 114 -20.47 -26.32 -34.39
N ILE A 115 -20.54 -25.00 -34.21
CA ILE A 115 -21.73 -24.21 -34.60
C ILE A 115 -21.97 -24.31 -36.10
N GLU A 116 -20.94 -24.16 -36.92
CA GLU A 116 -21.05 -24.28 -38.38
C GLU A 116 -21.45 -25.70 -38.79
N GLN A 117 -20.91 -26.73 -38.13
CA GLN A 117 -21.34 -28.12 -38.36
C GLN A 117 -22.82 -28.32 -38.03
N GLU A 118 -23.32 -27.81 -36.91
CA GLU A 118 -24.75 -27.90 -36.58
C GLU A 118 -25.62 -27.18 -37.61
N LYS A 119 -25.17 -26.04 -38.13
CA LYS A 119 -25.88 -25.32 -39.20
C LYS A 119 -25.95 -26.16 -40.49
N SER A 120 -24.82 -26.74 -40.90
CA SER A 120 -24.76 -27.63 -42.07
C SER A 120 -25.67 -28.86 -41.90
N ILE A 121 -25.71 -29.47 -40.71
CA ILE A 121 -26.60 -30.59 -40.39
C ILE A 121 -28.07 -30.16 -40.53
N GLN A 122 -28.44 -28.97 -40.04
CA GLN A 122 -29.80 -28.47 -40.15
C GLN A 122 -30.22 -28.27 -41.61
N GLU A 123 -29.33 -27.72 -42.45
CA GLU A 123 -29.57 -27.55 -43.88
C GLU A 123 -29.73 -28.90 -44.58
N PHE A 124 -28.84 -29.84 -44.29
CA PHE A 124 -28.91 -31.20 -44.81
C PHE A 124 -30.22 -31.91 -44.44
N LEU A 125 -30.63 -31.86 -43.17
CA LEU A 125 -31.87 -32.47 -42.71
C LEU A 125 -33.12 -31.85 -43.36
N LYS A 126 -33.12 -30.53 -43.59
CA LYS A 126 -34.21 -29.85 -44.30
C LYS A 126 -34.27 -30.29 -45.76
N ALA A 127 -33.13 -30.34 -46.46
CA ALA A 127 -33.06 -30.80 -47.84
C ALA A 127 -33.50 -32.27 -47.98
N LEU A 128 -33.04 -33.12 -47.06
CA LEU A 128 -33.44 -34.53 -47.01
C LEU A 128 -34.95 -34.70 -46.78
N LYS A 129 -35.53 -33.92 -45.86
CA LYS A 129 -36.97 -33.94 -45.59
C LYS A 129 -37.78 -33.55 -46.84
N THR A 130 -37.36 -32.51 -47.56
CA THR A 130 -37.98 -32.10 -48.82
C THR A 130 -37.85 -33.19 -49.89
N GLY A 131 -36.65 -33.74 -50.08
CA GLY A 131 -36.43 -34.81 -51.05
C GLY A 131 -37.26 -36.07 -50.76
N MET A 132 -37.38 -36.44 -49.47
CA MET A 132 -38.22 -37.56 -49.04
C MET A 132 -39.71 -37.29 -49.29
N TYR A 133 -40.15 -36.06 -49.08
CA TYR A 133 -41.52 -35.64 -49.36
C TYR A 133 -41.87 -35.75 -50.86
N ASP A 134 -40.96 -35.31 -51.73
CA ASP A 134 -41.14 -35.41 -53.17
C ASP A 134 -41.11 -36.86 -53.65
N LEU A 135 -40.19 -37.67 -53.14
CA LEU A 135 -40.11 -39.11 -53.45
C LEU A 135 -41.36 -39.87 -52.99
N ALA A 136 -41.89 -39.52 -51.81
CA ALA A 136 -43.08 -40.17 -51.27
C ALA A 136 -44.36 -39.92 -52.10
N ARG A 137 -44.36 -38.88 -52.93
CA ARG A 137 -45.44 -38.61 -53.89
C ARG A 137 -45.31 -39.40 -55.18
N MET A 138 -44.10 -39.87 -55.50
CA MET A 138 -43.80 -40.62 -56.73
C MET A 138 -43.91 -42.14 -56.54
N VAL A 139 -43.79 -42.64 -55.29
CA VAL A 139 -43.81 -44.08 -54.99
C VAL A 139 -45.10 -44.46 -54.22
N PRO A 140 -46.01 -45.27 -54.79
CA PRO A 140 -47.22 -45.73 -54.10
C PRO A 140 -46.88 -46.49 -52.80
N GLY A 141 -47.63 -46.23 -51.72
CA GLY A 141 -47.44 -46.89 -50.41
C GLY A 141 -46.36 -46.28 -49.51
N SER A 142 -45.56 -45.34 -49.99
CA SER A 142 -44.47 -44.68 -49.22
C SER A 142 -44.93 -43.61 -48.22
N ARG A 143 -46.24 -43.34 -48.11
CA ARG A 143 -46.81 -42.32 -47.21
C ARG A 143 -46.58 -42.61 -45.73
N THR A 144 -46.62 -43.87 -45.32
CA THR A 144 -46.35 -44.27 -43.93
C THR A 144 -44.89 -44.06 -43.55
N TRP A 145 -43.97 -44.23 -44.51
CA TRP A 145 -42.54 -43.98 -44.31
C TRP A 145 -42.28 -42.49 -44.15
N LEU A 146 -42.95 -41.66 -44.95
CA LEU A 146 -42.86 -40.20 -44.85
C LEU A 146 -43.23 -39.70 -43.44
N ASP A 147 -44.26 -40.29 -42.82
CA ASP A 147 -44.73 -39.89 -41.49
C ASP A 147 -43.73 -40.29 -40.38
N ILE A 148 -43.31 -41.57 -40.37
CA ILE A 148 -42.37 -42.10 -39.36
C ILE A 148 -41.01 -41.40 -39.46
N TYR A 149 -40.41 -41.33 -40.65
CA TYR A 149 -39.10 -40.70 -40.83
C TYR A 149 -39.16 -39.18 -40.78
N GLY A 150 -40.29 -38.58 -41.14
CA GLY A 150 -40.53 -37.14 -41.01
C GLY A 150 -40.47 -36.70 -39.54
N GLN A 151 -41.14 -37.44 -38.66
CA GLN A 151 -41.10 -37.19 -37.22
C GLN A 151 -39.67 -37.36 -36.64
N GLN A 152 -38.93 -38.37 -37.10
CA GLN A 152 -37.54 -38.58 -36.68
C GLN A 152 -36.62 -37.44 -37.13
N MET A 153 -36.75 -36.96 -38.37
CA MET A 153 -36.00 -35.81 -38.86
C MET A 153 -36.35 -34.52 -38.12
N ASP A 154 -37.63 -34.31 -37.77
CA ASP A 154 -38.04 -33.15 -36.97
C ASP A 154 -37.46 -33.20 -35.55
N ASN A 155 -37.39 -34.39 -34.95
CA ASN A 155 -36.68 -34.59 -33.69
C ASN A 155 -35.18 -34.27 -33.82
N ALA A 156 -34.52 -34.80 -34.85
CA ALA A 156 -33.10 -34.55 -35.09
C ALA A 156 -32.79 -33.06 -35.32
N LEU A 157 -33.65 -32.37 -36.07
CA LEU A 157 -33.54 -30.94 -36.32
C LEU A 157 -33.68 -30.13 -35.02
N ARG A 158 -34.68 -30.46 -34.18
CA ARG A 158 -34.84 -29.81 -32.87
C ARG A 158 -33.62 -30.02 -31.97
N GLN A 159 -33.07 -31.24 -31.95
CA GLN A 159 -31.87 -31.54 -31.17
C GLN A 159 -30.66 -30.77 -31.67
N SER A 160 -30.45 -30.69 -32.98
CA SER A 160 -29.36 -29.91 -33.59
C SER A 160 -29.45 -28.41 -33.23
N ILE A 161 -30.64 -27.82 -33.34
CA ILE A 161 -30.88 -26.44 -32.90
C ILE A 161 -30.60 -26.27 -31.40
N GLY A 162 -31.00 -27.26 -30.60
CA GLY A 162 -30.71 -27.31 -29.16
C GLY A 162 -29.21 -27.31 -28.86
N ARG A 163 -28.43 -28.17 -29.53
CA ARG A 163 -26.97 -28.24 -29.41
C ARG A 163 -26.31 -26.93 -29.85
N MET A 164 -26.74 -26.36 -30.97
CA MET A 164 -26.25 -25.05 -31.44
C MET A 164 -26.47 -23.95 -30.38
N ARG A 165 -27.65 -23.87 -29.76
CA ARG A 165 -27.91 -22.92 -28.67
C ARG A 165 -27.10 -23.19 -27.41
N GLN A 166 -26.79 -24.46 -27.12
CA GLN A 166 -25.89 -24.79 -26.01
C GLN A 166 -24.48 -24.31 -26.32
N LEU A 167 -23.99 -24.60 -27.52
CA LEU A 167 -22.68 -24.15 -28.00
C LEU A 167 -22.58 -22.63 -27.95
N GLN A 168 -23.55 -21.87 -28.45
CA GLN A 168 -23.55 -20.40 -28.40
C GLN A 168 -23.52 -19.80 -26.98
N ARG A 169 -23.93 -20.56 -25.95
CA ARG A 169 -23.91 -20.11 -24.55
C ARG A 169 -22.62 -20.47 -23.83
N LEU A 170 -21.75 -21.30 -24.42
CA LEU A 170 -20.46 -21.62 -23.84
C LEU A 170 -19.57 -20.37 -23.89
N LYS A 171 -19.06 -19.99 -22.72
CA LYS A 171 -18.02 -18.95 -22.61
C LYS A 171 -16.67 -19.63 -22.84
N THR A 172 -16.10 -19.48 -24.02
CA THR A 172 -14.85 -20.15 -24.43
C THR A 172 -13.62 -19.26 -24.34
N GLY A 173 -13.70 -18.12 -23.65
CA GLY A 173 -12.57 -17.20 -23.49
C GLY A 173 -12.39 -16.23 -24.66
N GLU A 174 -13.41 -16.04 -25.50
CA GLU A 174 -13.47 -14.91 -26.42
C GLU A 174 -13.32 -13.61 -25.63
N GLU A 175 -12.17 -12.93 -25.78
CA GLU A 175 -12.15 -11.48 -25.61
C GLU A 175 -13.12 -10.94 -26.67
N THR A 176 -14.26 -10.43 -26.23
CA THR A 176 -15.21 -9.76 -27.10
C THR A 176 -14.49 -8.60 -27.78
N LEU A 177 -13.96 -8.84 -28.98
CA LEU A 177 -13.51 -7.76 -29.84
C LEU A 177 -14.72 -6.86 -30.09
N PRO A 178 -14.66 -5.56 -29.77
CA PRO A 178 -15.75 -4.67 -30.06
C PRO A 178 -15.99 -4.70 -31.57
N LEU A 179 -17.23 -4.99 -31.96
CA LEU A 179 -17.69 -4.87 -33.34
C LEU A 179 -17.54 -3.39 -33.73
N ASN A 180 -16.69 -3.15 -34.74
CA ASN A 180 -16.52 -1.87 -35.40
C ASN A 180 -17.68 -1.61 -36.37
#